data_AF-A0A2D4PWZ5-F1
#
_entry.id   AF-A0A2D4PWZ5-F1
#
_cell.length_a   1.000
_cell.length_b   1.000
_cell.length_c   1.000
_cell.angle_alpha   90.00
_cell.angle_beta   90.00
_cell.angle_gamma   90.00
#
_symmetry.space_group_name_H-M   'P 1'
#
loop_
_entity.id
_entity.type
_entity.pdbx_description
1 polymer ?
#
loop_
_entity_poly.entity_id
_entity_poly.type
_entity_poly.pdbx_seq_one_letter_code
_entity_poly.pdbx_strand_id
1 'polypeptide(L)'
;MGKEGRQAVRNSDYAIARFKFLSKLLFVHGHLYYIRIATLVQYFFYKNVCFITPQFLYQFFCLFSQQTLYDSVYLTLYNICFTSLPVLMYSLFEQHVHPHVLHSKPTLYRCLEIGPLVLWSSQLWL
;
A
#
# COMPACT_ATOMS: atom_id res chain seq x y z
N MET A 1 4.70 18.44 -33.13
CA MET A 1 4.71 18.51 -31.64
C MET A 1 5.05 19.95 -31.26
N GLY A 2 4.07 20.72 -30.78
CA GLY A 2 4.27 22.12 -30.35
C GLY A 2 5.05 22.21 -29.03
N LYS A 3 5.70 23.35 -28.78
CA LYS A 3 6.47 23.61 -27.55
C LYS A 3 5.63 23.43 -26.27
N GLU A 4 4.33 23.70 -26.34
CA GLU A 4 3.36 23.56 -25.25
C GLU A 4 3.18 22.09 -24.82
N GLY A 5 3.02 21.16 -25.78
CA GLY A 5 2.87 19.74 -25.48
C GLY A 5 4.13 19.12 -24.85
N ARG A 6 5.31 19.63 -25.19
CA ARG A 6 6.58 19.20 -24.59
C ARG A 6 6.74 19.68 -23.15
N GLN A 7 6.22 20.86 -22.81
CA GLN A 7 6.22 21.36 -21.44
C GLN A 7 5.20 20.63 -20.57
N ALA A 8 4.00 20.36 -21.10
CA ALA A 8 2.97 19.61 -20.39
C ALA A 8 3.44 18.18 -20.02
N VAL A 9 4.08 17.47 -20.96
CA VAL A 9 4.63 16.12 -20.72
C VAL A 9 5.72 16.12 -19.65
N ARG A 10 6.52 17.18 -19.55
CA ARG A 10 7.61 17.27 -18.57
C ARG A 10 7.11 17.63 -17.17
N ASN A 11 5.96 18.29 -17.07
CA ASN A 11 5.32 18.66 -15.81
C ASN A 11 4.27 17.64 -15.34
N SER A 12 3.98 16.61 -16.13
CA SER A 12 3.03 15.53 -15.78
C SER A 12 3.74 14.32 -15.19
N ASP A 13 3.13 13.68 -14.18
CA ASP A 13 3.64 12.43 -13.59
C ASP A 13 3.72 11.27 -14.61
N TYR A 14 2.86 11.30 -15.63
CA TYR A 14 2.81 10.28 -16.68
C TYR A 14 2.80 10.90 -18.08
N ALA A 15 3.80 10.54 -18.88
CA ALA A 15 3.91 10.90 -20.29
C ALA A 15 3.20 9.86 -21.18
N ILE A 16 1.99 10.18 -21.67
CA ILE A 16 1.19 9.24 -22.49
C ILE A 16 1.18 9.71 -23.95
N ALA A 17 1.62 8.84 -24.87
CA ALA A 17 1.72 9.18 -26.30
C ALA A 17 0.37 9.33 -27.03
N ARG A 18 -0.67 8.57 -26.62
CA ARG A 18 -2.04 8.63 -27.18
C ARG A 18 -3.08 8.30 -26.12
N PHE A 19 -4.24 8.95 -26.19
CA PHE A 19 -5.32 8.78 -25.22
C PHE A 19 -5.79 7.33 -25.02
N LYS A 20 -5.72 6.46 -26.06
CA LYS A 20 -6.07 5.04 -25.93
C LYS A 20 -5.26 4.27 -24.87
N PHE A 21 -4.03 4.70 -24.58
CA PHE A 21 -3.19 4.06 -23.55
C PHE A 21 -3.60 4.44 -22.13
N LEU A 22 -4.31 5.56 -21.95
CA LEU A 22 -4.82 5.99 -20.65
C LEU A 22 -5.81 4.98 -20.07
N SER A 23 -6.68 4.40 -20.91
CA SER A 23 -7.63 3.36 -20.47
C SER A 23 -6.91 2.16 -19.85
N LYS A 24 -5.88 1.63 -20.52
CA LYS A 24 -5.08 0.51 -20.00
C LYS A 24 -4.31 0.91 -18.74
N LEU A 25 -3.74 2.11 -18.69
CA LEU A 25 -3.02 2.62 -17.52
C LEU A 25 -3.94 2.67 -16.30
N LEU A 26 -5.11 3.29 -16.42
CA LEU A 26 -6.03 3.50 -15.31
C LEU A 26 -6.68 2.19 -14.84
N PHE A 27 -7.26 1.42 -15.77
CA PHE A 27 -8.01 0.22 -15.41
C PHE A 27 -7.12 -0.94 -14.98
N VAL A 28 -5.98 -1.15 -15.63
CA VAL A 28 -5.10 -2.29 -15.32
C VAL A 28 -4.12 -1.93 -14.21
N HIS A 29 -3.31 -0.89 -14.44
CA HIS A 29 -2.27 -0.52 -13.47
C HIS A 29 -2.84 0.21 -12.26
N GLY A 30 -3.84 1.08 -12.43
CA GLY A 30 -4.48 1.79 -11.32
C GLY A 30 -5.17 0.85 -10.33
N HIS A 31 -5.95 -0.13 -10.81
CA HIS A 31 -6.60 -1.12 -9.95
C HIS A 31 -5.59 -1.98 -9.17
N LEU A 32 -4.56 -2.48 -9.85
CA LEU A 32 -3.50 -3.28 -9.22
C LEU A 32 -2.74 -2.46 -8.18
N TYR A 33 -2.37 -1.22 -8.51
CA TYR A 33 -1.69 -0.32 -7.58
C TYR A 33 -2.55 0.03 -6.36
N TYR A 34 -3.85 0.25 -6.55
CA TYR A 34 -4.78 0.56 -5.46
C TYR A 34 -4.89 -0.59 -4.46
N ILE A 35 -5.16 -1.81 -4.94
CA ILE A 35 -5.21 -3.00 -4.09
C ILE A 35 -3.87 -3.16 -3.36
N ARG A 36 -2.78 -2.94 -4.09
CA ARG A 36 -1.45 -3.07 -3.53
C ARG A 36 -1.22 -2.17 -2.32
N ILE A 37 -1.53 -0.90 -2.49
CA ILE A 37 -1.36 0.09 -1.43
C ILE A 37 -2.31 -0.21 -0.28
N ALA A 38 -3.56 -0.57 -0.55
CA ALA A 38 -4.54 -0.90 0.49
C ALA A 38 -4.01 -1.99 1.44
N THR A 39 -3.51 -3.09 0.87
CA THR A 39 -2.95 -4.21 1.65
C THR A 39 -1.66 -3.82 2.37
N LEU A 40 -0.76 -3.07 1.72
CA LEU A 40 0.47 -2.59 2.36
C LEU A 40 0.19 -1.67 3.55
N VAL A 41 -0.78 -0.76 3.42
CA VAL A 41 -1.20 0.14 4.49
C VAL A 41 -1.79 -0.65 5.66
N GLN A 42 -2.66 -1.62 5.40
CA GLN A 42 -3.23 -2.46 6.45
C GLN A 42 -2.16 -3.29 7.16
N TYR A 43 -1.21 -3.86 6.43
CA TYR A 43 -0.07 -4.58 7.01
C TYR A 43 0.80 -3.64 7.87
N PHE A 44 1.00 -2.40 7.43
CA PHE A 44 1.75 -1.40 8.20
C PHE A 44 1.07 -1.11 9.55
N PHE A 45 -0.25 -0.95 9.59
CA PHE A 45 -0.96 -0.81 10.86
C PHE A 45 -0.84 -2.06 11.72
N TYR A 46 -1.09 -3.25 11.14
CA TYR A 46 -1.02 -4.52 11.86
C TYR A 46 0.34 -4.73 12.55
N LYS A 47 1.45 -4.57 11.83
CA LYS A 47 2.79 -4.78 12.42
C LYS A 47 3.08 -3.81 13.57
N ASN A 48 2.63 -2.56 13.46
CA ASN A 48 2.90 -1.54 14.48
C ASN A 48 2.06 -1.80 15.74
N VAL A 49 0.80 -2.23 15.58
CA VAL A 49 -0.04 -2.64 16.70
C VAL A 49 0.55 -3.86 17.40
N CYS A 50 0.89 -4.92 16.67
CA CYS A 50 1.54 -6.09 17.25
C CYS A 50 2.86 -5.77 17.95
N PHE A 51 3.62 -4.78 17.45
CA PHE A 51 4.87 -4.36 18.07
C PHE A 51 4.65 -3.58 19.38
N ILE A 52 3.63 -2.71 19.43
CA ILE A 52 3.38 -1.86 20.61
C ILE A 52 2.61 -2.59 21.72
N THR A 53 1.81 -3.62 21.41
CA THR A 53 1.02 -4.36 22.41
C THR A 53 1.88 -4.98 23.52
N PRO A 54 2.99 -5.70 23.25
CA PRO A 54 3.85 -6.23 24.30
C PRO A 54 4.52 -5.14 25.14
N GLN A 55 4.96 -4.04 24.51
CA GLN A 55 5.55 -2.89 25.22
C GLN A 55 4.52 -2.23 26.14
N PHE A 56 3.27 -2.12 25.70
CA PHE A 56 2.17 -1.61 26.49
C PHE A 56 1.84 -2.51 27.68
N LEU A 57 1.80 -3.84 27.49
CA LEU A 57 1.61 -4.80 28.58
C LEU A 57 2.75 -4.77 29.59
N TYR A 58 4.00 -4.69 29.13
CA TYR A 58 5.19 -4.58 29.98
C TYR A 58 5.15 -3.32 30.87
N GLN A 59 4.65 -2.21 30.32
CA GLN A 59 4.52 -0.94 31.06
C GLN A 59 3.65 -1.07 32.32
N PHE A 60 2.62 -1.93 32.31
CA PHE A 60 1.80 -2.20 33.49
C PHE A 60 2.56 -2.91 34.60
N PHE A 61 3.48 -3.84 34.25
CA PHE A 61 4.30 -4.54 35.23
C PHE A 61 5.40 -3.65 35.84
N CYS A 62 5.85 -2.62 35.12
CA CYS A 62 6.90 -1.69 35.56
C CYS A 62 6.37 -0.39 36.18
N LEU A 63 5.10 -0.30 36.59
CA LEU A 63 4.48 0.92 37.15
C LEU A 63 4.72 2.18 36.29
N PHE A 64 4.68 2.03 34.98
CA PHE A 64 4.96 3.12 34.04
C PHE A 64 6.38 3.75 34.11
N SER A 65 7.39 3.03 34.61
CA SER A 65 8.79 3.49 34.66
C SER A 65 9.46 3.74 33.29
N GLN A 66 8.72 3.61 32.19
CA GLN A 66 9.14 3.99 30.82
C GLN A 66 10.40 3.26 30.33
N GLN A 67 10.58 2.02 30.80
CA GLN A 67 11.67 1.16 30.37
C GLN A 67 11.35 0.52 29.01
N THR A 68 12.28 0.65 28.08
CA THR A 68 12.19 0.04 26.76
C THR A 68 12.44 -1.46 26.86
N LEU A 69 11.50 -2.29 26.40
CA LEU A 69 11.68 -3.75 26.35
C LEU A 69 12.62 -4.15 25.21
N TYR A 70 12.62 -3.36 24.13
CA TYR A 70 13.44 -3.58 22.94
C TYR A 70 14.62 -2.62 22.89
N ASP A 71 15.79 -3.14 22.53
CA ASP A 71 16.97 -2.33 22.24
C ASP A 71 16.79 -1.52 20.94
N SER A 72 17.47 -0.38 20.84
CA SER A 72 17.38 0.54 19.70
C SER A 72 17.77 -0.13 18.38
N VAL A 73 18.78 -1.01 18.39
CA VAL A 73 19.23 -1.73 17.19
C VAL A 73 18.17 -2.73 16.72
N TYR A 74 17.51 -3.41 17.66
CA TYR A 74 16.43 -4.35 17.36
C TYR A 74 15.22 -3.63 16.77
N LEU A 75 14.86 -2.47 17.29
CA LEU A 75 13.82 -1.58 16.76
C LEU A 75 14.08 -1.17 15.31
N THR A 76 15.32 -0.77 15.01
CA THR A 76 15.73 -0.38 13.66
C THR A 76 15.70 -1.57 12.70
N LEU A 77 16.25 -2.72 13.09
CA LEU A 77 16.21 -3.94 12.28
C LEU A 77 14.80 -4.44 12.04
N TYR A 78 13.93 -4.41 13.06
CA TYR A 78 12.53 -4.79 12.93
C TYR A 78 11.83 -3.90 11.91
N ASN A 79 11.98 -2.58 11.99
CA ASN A 79 11.40 -1.70 11.00
C ASN A 79 12.00 -1.91 9.61
N ILE A 80 13.32 -2.08 9.46
CA ILE A 80 13.90 -2.26 8.12
C ILE A 80 13.43 -3.59 7.51
N CYS A 81 13.54 -4.70 8.22
CA CYS A 81 13.16 -6.02 7.72
C CYS A 81 11.65 -6.11 7.47
N PHE A 82 10.81 -5.76 8.44
CA PHE A 82 9.36 -5.88 8.31
C PHE A 82 8.71 -4.78 7.47
N THR A 83 9.43 -3.74 7.04
CA THR A 83 8.89 -2.77 6.07
C THR A 83 9.40 -3.07 4.65
N SER A 84 10.61 -3.60 4.49
CA SER A 84 11.17 -3.94 3.17
C SER A 84 10.72 -5.32 2.67
N LEU A 85 10.63 -6.33 3.53
CA LEU A 85 10.22 -7.68 3.14
C LEU A 85 8.79 -7.77 2.58
N PRO A 86 7.76 -7.13 3.18
CA PRO A 86 6.42 -7.16 2.60
C PRO A 86 6.39 -6.47 1.25
N VAL A 87 7.08 -5.33 1.10
CA VAL A 87 7.19 -4.61 -0.18
C VAL A 87 7.87 -5.50 -1.23
N LEU A 88 8.93 -6.23 -0.87
CA LEU A 88 9.62 -7.18 -1.74
C LEU A 88 8.75 -8.36 -2.13
N MET A 89 8.19 -9.08 -1.15
CA MET A 89 7.31 -10.23 -1.39
C MET A 89 6.13 -9.85 -2.26
N TYR A 90 5.50 -8.73 -1.95
CA TYR A 90 4.31 -8.30 -2.65
C TYR A 90 4.61 -7.75 -4.06
N SER A 91 5.77 -7.12 -4.24
CA SER A 91 6.29 -6.76 -5.58
C SER A 91 6.56 -7.99 -6.45
N LEU A 92 7.05 -9.08 -5.86
CA LEU A 92 7.41 -10.31 -6.58
C LEU A 92 6.20 -11.22 -6.88
N PHE A 93 5.27 -11.35 -5.93
CA PHE A 93 4.23 -12.38 -6.00
C PHE A 93 2.88 -11.88 -6.51
N GLU A 94 2.58 -10.60 -6.39
CA GLU A 94 1.19 -10.17 -6.52
C GLU A 94 0.78 -9.85 -7.97
N GLN A 95 0.43 -10.88 -8.73
CA GLN A 95 -0.29 -10.73 -9.99
C GLN A 95 -1.66 -11.42 -9.87
N HIS A 96 -2.50 -10.92 -8.96
CA HIS A 96 -3.78 -11.55 -8.59
C HIS A 96 -4.82 -11.61 -9.72
N VAL A 97 -4.70 -10.78 -10.77
CA VAL A 97 -5.67 -10.75 -11.88
C VAL A 97 -4.95 -10.66 -13.22
N HIS A 98 -5.29 -11.57 -14.15
CA HIS A 98 -4.77 -11.50 -15.51
C HIS A 98 -5.27 -10.21 -16.19
N PRO A 99 -4.40 -9.41 -16.86
CA PRO A 99 -4.76 -8.11 -17.44
C PRO A 99 -5.96 -8.15 -18.40
N HIS A 100 -6.22 -9.31 -18.99
CA HIS A 100 -7.32 -9.52 -19.93
C HIS A 100 -8.71 -9.48 -19.28
N VAL A 101 -8.83 -9.94 -18.02
CA VAL A 101 -10.10 -9.91 -17.27
C VAL A 101 -10.42 -8.48 -16.82
N LEU A 102 -9.39 -7.72 -16.47
CA LEU A 102 -9.52 -6.36 -15.99
C LEU A 102 -9.89 -5.37 -17.11
N HIS A 103 -9.43 -5.63 -18.34
CA HIS A 103 -9.82 -4.83 -19.51
C HIS A 103 -11.24 -5.15 -20.03
N SER A 104 -11.77 -6.34 -19.75
CA SER A 104 -13.09 -6.78 -20.25
C SER A 104 -14.25 -6.41 -19.32
N LYS A 105 -13.99 -6.12 -18.04
CA LYS A 105 -15.01 -5.77 -17.04
C LYS A 105 -14.67 -4.47 -16.29
N PRO A 106 -14.97 -3.29 -16.88
CA PRO A 106 -14.71 -1.99 -16.22
C PRO A 106 -15.54 -1.77 -14.94
N THR A 107 -16.60 -2.56 -14.72
CA THR A 107 -17.43 -2.50 -13.50
C THR A 107 -16.66 -2.85 -12.22
N LEU A 108 -15.58 -3.63 -12.31
CA LEU A 108 -14.70 -3.95 -11.17
C LEU A 108 -14.00 -2.71 -10.60
N TYR A 109 -13.74 -1.70 -11.44
CA TYR A 109 -13.12 -0.46 -11.00
C TYR A 109 -14.06 0.38 -10.11
N ARG A 110 -15.36 0.41 -10.44
CA ARG A 110 -16.38 1.11 -9.62
C ARG A 110 -16.50 0.50 -8.23
N CYS A 111 -16.19 -0.79 -8.08
CA CYS A 111 -16.17 -1.47 -6.77
C CYS A 111 -15.02 -1.01 -5.86
N LEU A 112 -13.90 -0.55 -6.44
CA LEU A 112 -12.78 0.06 -5.69
C LEU A 112 -13.03 1.52 -5.29
N GLU A 113 -13.86 2.23 -6.05
CA GLU A 113 -14.15 3.66 -5.86
C GLU A 113 -15.05 3.89 -4.64
N ILE A 114 -15.93 2.92 -4.37
CA ILE A 114 -16.54 2.76 -3.06
C ILE A 114 -15.37 2.33 -2.18
N GLY A 115 -15.04 3.08 -1.12
CA GLY A 115 -13.89 2.81 -0.25
C GLY A 115 -14.05 1.76 0.86
N PRO A 116 -15.00 0.79 0.89
CA PRO A 116 -15.17 -0.07 2.03
C PRO A 116 -14.08 -1.14 2.09
N LEU A 117 -13.29 -1.41 1.03
CA LEU A 117 -12.25 -2.43 1.09
C LEU A 117 -11.10 -2.03 2.04
N VAL A 118 -10.76 -0.74 2.10
CA VAL A 118 -9.78 -0.21 3.07
C VAL A 118 -10.44 0.03 4.44
N LEU A 119 -11.70 0.49 4.45
CA LEU A 119 -12.39 0.82 5.70
C LEU A 119 -12.84 -0.42 6.49
N TRP A 120 -13.48 -1.40 5.84
CA TRP A 120 -13.95 -2.64 6.49
C TRP A 120 -12.80 -3.50 6.99
N SER A 121 -11.69 -3.54 6.25
CA SER A 121 -10.52 -4.30 6.68
C SER A 121 -9.80 -3.59 7.84
N SER A 122 -9.87 -2.27 7.96
CA SER A 122 -9.36 -1.55 9.14
C SER A 122 -10.27 -1.70 10.36
N GLN A 123 -11.59 -1.76 10.17
CA GLN A 123 -12.57 -1.88 11.26
C GLN A 123 -12.69 -3.31 11.82
N LEU A 124 -12.35 -4.35 11.05
CA LEU A 124 -12.33 -5.73 11.54
C LEU A 124 -11.11 -6.06 12.42
N TRP A 125 -10.12 -5.16 12.49
CA TRP A 125 -8.85 -5.36 13.20
C TRP A 125 -8.65 -4.40 14.40
N LEU A 126 -9.66 -3.57 14.71
CA LEU A 126 -9.76 -2.73 15.91
C LEU A 126 -10.87 -3.27 16.82
#